data_AF-A0A8S4A2U9-F1
#
_entry.id   AF-A0A8S4A2U9-F1
#
_cell.length_a   1.000
_cell.length_b   1.000
_cell.length_c   1.000
_cell.angle_alpha   90.00
_cell.angle_beta   90.00
_cell.angle_gamma   90.00
#
_symmetry.space_group_name_H-M   'P 1'
#
loop_
_entity.id
_entity.type
_entity.pdbx_description
1 polymer ?
#
loop_
_entity_poly.entity_id
_entity_poly.type
_entity_poly.pdbx_seq_one_letter_code
_entity_poly.pdbx_strand_id
1 'polypeptide(L)'
;DLEKDLEHRKQGIEDNNRRFAEMKADKDNQQNLRNTLWRQENTLQQQLSTTTEELNKRIQGLRSLTGKGMLNGIDSIQKVLQSFREQNKYPEVISGYHGLLIEAFECDKVYYTCVEVTAGSRLFHHIVDTDRTGTILLKEMNRMHLPGEVTFMPLNRLENRDTHYPDTQEAVAMIKKLTYEPHRQTAIKQLMCLVPALKAEDVATQFARTQNLDCITLEGDQVSRRGALTGGYYDTRRSRLDLQKSKVELTKLKQEQEIEYNRHRVELEKVEQYITNLLSEMQKLETKNSKNKDAYEKVQTDLRIKKEELATLQTTQPSRVKSVASLESSLQAMKGQADALKEELGTELQSQLSVEDQRQVDFLNDQINRLTQENRQAWQERIRLETEKNKLENILNNNLTKKRERLQQELREVSLEEQERRLSTFKVDKIEVDKRMAELEAGIAETDTNIERLNKEQKQLQTQLELWRGKERDLQEKIGEDAKELDKISQKQSCLIKKKEECMKKIRDLRSLPSDAFEKYQNMSLKQLFKKLESCNQQLKRYSHVNKKALDQFVSFSDQKEKLMKRKEELDRAQQSIIDLMNALDHRKYEAIQLTFKQ
;
A
#
# COMPACT_ATOMS: atom_id res chain seq x y z
N ASP A 1 2.87 67.59 -32.06
CA ASP A 1 3.30 67.20 -30.69
C ASP A 1 2.28 66.35 -29.95
N LEU A 2 1.03 66.81 -29.76
CA LEU A 2 -0.04 66.02 -29.11
C LEU A 2 -0.31 64.64 -29.74
N GLU A 3 -0.24 64.53 -31.07
CA GLU A 3 -0.41 63.22 -31.76
C GLU A 3 0.76 62.26 -31.51
N LYS A 4 2.00 62.76 -31.40
CA LYS A 4 3.17 61.93 -31.04
C LYS A 4 3.11 61.47 -29.58
N ASP A 5 2.62 62.32 -28.68
CA ASP A 5 2.46 61.98 -27.26
C ASP A 5 1.36 60.92 -27.04
N LEU A 6 0.29 60.96 -27.85
CA LEU A 6 -0.74 59.91 -27.92
C LEU A 6 -0.17 58.56 -28.37
N GLU A 7 0.65 58.55 -29.42
CA GLU A 7 1.28 57.34 -29.96
C GLU A 7 2.21 56.68 -28.93
N HIS A 8 3.03 57.49 -28.25
CA HIS A 8 3.95 57.00 -27.23
C HIS A 8 3.22 56.43 -26.00
N ARG A 9 2.14 57.08 -25.57
CA ARG A 9 1.27 56.56 -24.49
C ARG A 9 0.51 55.30 -24.91
N LYS A 10 0.09 55.20 -26.17
CA LYS A 10 -0.53 53.98 -26.72
C LYS A 10 0.43 52.79 -26.63
N GLN A 11 1.68 52.96 -27.09
CA GLN A 11 2.72 51.93 -26.98
C GLN A 11 3.00 51.54 -25.51
N GLY A 12 3.07 52.52 -24.61
CA GLY A 12 3.26 52.26 -23.18
C GLY A 12 2.11 51.46 -22.53
N ILE A 13 0.86 51.67 -22.99
CA ILE A 13 -0.31 50.88 -22.54
C ILE A 13 -0.23 49.45 -23.10
N GLU A 14 0.17 49.29 -24.37
CA GLU A 14 0.30 47.99 -25.01
C GLU A 14 1.39 47.12 -24.37
N ASP A 15 2.57 47.69 -24.07
CA ASP A 15 3.64 46.97 -23.38
C ASP A 15 3.25 46.57 -21.95
N ASN A 16 2.55 47.45 -21.22
CA ASN A 16 2.03 47.11 -19.90
C ASN A 16 0.96 46.01 -19.97
N ASN A 17 0.08 46.04 -20.98
CA ASN A 17 -0.91 44.98 -21.20
C ASN A 17 -0.25 43.64 -21.53
N ARG A 18 0.81 43.63 -22.34
CA ARG A 18 1.56 42.40 -22.65
C ARG A 18 2.18 41.81 -21.40
N ARG A 19 2.88 42.63 -20.61
CA ARG A 19 3.45 42.21 -19.32
C ARG A 19 2.40 41.71 -18.34
N PHE A 20 1.22 42.34 -18.31
CA PHE A 20 0.10 41.88 -17.49
C PHE A 20 -0.40 40.49 -17.92
N ALA A 21 -0.50 40.24 -19.23
CA ALA A 21 -0.90 38.93 -19.75
C ALA A 21 0.15 37.84 -19.44
N GLU A 22 1.44 38.15 -19.56
CA GLU A 22 2.54 37.25 -19.19
C GLU A 22 2.49 36.91 -17.69
N MET A 23 2.35 37.92 -16.80
CA MET A 23 2.20 37.69 -15.36
C MET A 23 0.93 36.89 -15.05
N LYS A 24 -0.17 37.14 -15.75
CA LYS A 24 -1.42 36.39 -15.56
C LYS A 24 -1.25 34.91 -15.92
N ALA A 25 -0.58 34.59 -17.02
CA ALA A 25 -0.29 33.21 -17.41
C ALA A 25 0.61 32.52 -16.38
N ASP A 26 1.65 33.20 -15.88
CA ASP A 26 2.51 32.66 -14.83
C ASP A 26 1.75 32.46 -13.51
N LYS A 27 0.89 33.41 -13.12
CA LYS A 27 -0.02 33.24 -11.97
C LYS A 27 -0.84 31.96 -12.08
N ASP A 28 -1.46 31.72 -13.23
CA ASP A 28 -2.33 30.56 -13.43
C ASP A 28 -1.52 29.25 -13.38
N ASN A 29 -0.29 29.25 -13.91
CA ASN A 29 0.65 28.13 -13.77
C ASN A 29 1.03 27.86 -12.30
N GLN A 30 1.39 28.90 -11.55
CA GLN A 30 1.74 28.78 -10.13
C GLN A 30 0.53 28.37 -9.29
N GLN A 31 -0.67 28.85 -9.62
CA GLN A 31 -1.91 28.45 -8.95
C GLN A 31 -2.21 26.96 -9.20
N ASN A 32 -1.97 26.47 -10.41
CA ASN A 32 -2.10 25.03 -10.72
C ASN A 32 -1.06 24.21 -9.93
N LEU A 33 0.20 24.66 -9.88
CA LEU A 33 1.24 24.02 -9.08
C LEU A 33 0.86 23.98 -7.58
N ARG A 34 0.39 25.11 -7.03
CA ARG A 34 -0.13 25.20 -5.66
C ARG A 34 -1.23 24.18 -5.41
N ASN A 35 -2.21 24.07 -6.31
CA ASN A 35 -3.30 23.11 -6.18
C ASN A 35 -2.81 21.66 -6.21
N THR A 36 -1.79 21.34 -7.03
CA THR A 36 -1.19 20.00 -7.07
C THR A 36 -0.42 19.67 -5.79
N LEU A 37 0.41 20.60 -5.30
CA LEU A 37 1.16 20.46 -4.05
C LEU A 37 0.22 20.33 -2.85
N TRP A 38 -0.85 21.12 -2.80
CA TRP A 38 -1.86 21.04 -1.73
C TRP A 38 -2.60 19.70 -1.71
N ARG A 39 -2.91 19.12 -2.89
CA ARG A 39 -3.49 17.76 -2.97
C ARG A 39 -2.51 16.69 -2.47
N GLN A 40 -1.23 16.82 -2.83
CA GLN A 40 -0.18 15.91 -2.36
C GLN A 40 0.02 16.03 -0.85
N GLU A 41 0.07 17.25 -0.30
CA GLU A 41 0.17 17.52 1.13
C GLU A 41 -1.01 16.89 1.89
N ASN A 42 -2.25 17.10 1.44
CA ASN A 42 -3.42 16.49 2.07
C ASN A 42 -3.37 14.96 2.05
N THR A 43 -2.88 14.37 0.94
CA THR A 43 -2.73 12.92 0.82
C THR A 43 -1.69 12.40 1.80
N LEU A 44 -0.54 13.07 1.90
CA LEU A 44 0.51 12.74 2.87
C LEU A 44 0.04 12.95 4.31
N GLN A 45 -0.76 13.98 4.58
CA GLN A 45 -1.34 14.23 5.90
C GLN A 45 -2.30 13.10 6.31
N GLN A 46 -3.15 12.65 5.39
CA GLN A 46 -4.04 11.52 5.62
C GLN A 46 -3.23 10.23 5.87
N GLN A 47 -2.19 9.97 5.05
CA GLN A 47 -1.28 8.84 5.25
C GLN A 47 -0.60 8.90 6.62
N LEU A 48 -0.05 10.05 7.00
CA LEU A 48 0.54 10.27 8.32
C LEU A 48 -0.45 10.01 9.46
N SER A 49 -1.71 10.45 9.33
CA SER A 49 -2.76 10.17 10.30
C SER A 49 -3.00 8.67 10.42
N THR A 50 -3.14 7.96 9.30
CA THR A 50 -3.36 6.50 9.29
C THR A 50 -2.19 5.73 9.90
N THR A 51 -0.95 6.04 9.49
CA THR A 51 0.27 5.44 10.05
C THR A 51 0.38 5.72 11.55
N THR A 52 0.03 6.93 11.99
CA THR A 52 0.05 7.32 13.42
C THR A 52 -1.00 6.56 14.22
N GLU A 53 -2.21 6.40 13.69
CA GLU A 53 -3.27 5.61 14.33
C GLU A 53 -2.89 4.12 14.42
N GLU A 54 -2.33 3.55 13.35
CA GLU A 54 -1.85 2.17 13.34
C GLU A 54 -0.70 1.98 14.33
N LEU A 55 0.27 2.88 14.36
CA LEU A 55 1.36 2.87 15.33
C LEU A 55 0.83 2.92 16.76
N ASN A 56 -0.13 3.80 17.04
CA ASN A 56 -0.77 3.90 18.37
C ASN A 56 -1.51 2.61 18.74
N LYS A 57 -2.23 1.97 17.80
CA LYS A 57 -2.87 0.66 18.02
C LYS A 57 -1.84 -0.42 18.35
N ARG A 58 -0.70 -0.47 17.63
CA ARG A 58 0.39 -1.43 17.91
C ARG A 58 1.05 -1.17 19.26
N ILE A 59 1.32 0.09 19.60
CA ILE A 59 1.85 0.49 20.91
C ILE A 59 0.87 0.12 22.03
N GLN A 60 -0.43 0.39 21.86
CA GLN A 60 -1.44 0.03 22.85
C GLN A 60 -1.56 -1.50 22.99
N GLY A 61 -1.48 -2.24 21.88
CA GLY A 61 -1.39 -3.69 21.87
C GLY A 61 -0.21 -4.20 22.70
N LEU A 62 0.99 -3.66 22.44
CA LEU A 62 2.19 -4.00 23.20
C LEU A 62 2.04 -3.66 24.69
N ARG A 63 1.51 -2.46 25.00
CA ARG A 63 1.23 -2.02 26.37
C ARG A 63 0.27 -2.97 27.09
N SER A 64 -0.78 -3.44 26.42
CA SER A 64 -1.75 -4.38 27.01
C SER A 64 -1.15 -5.74 27.39
N LEU A 65 -0.06 -6.15 26.72
CA LEU A 65 0.63 -7.41 26.95
C LEU A 65 1.73 -7.31 28.01
N THR A 66 2.18 -6.09 28.30
CA THR A 66 3.18 -5.79 29.33
C THR A 66 2.48 -5.54 30.67
N GLY A 67 3.03 -6.09 31.76
CA GLY A 67 2.47 -5.86 33.09
C GLY A 67 2.47 -4.38 33.49
N LYS A 68 1.43 -3.92 34.20
CA LYS A 68 1.28 -2.51 34.62
C LYS A 68 2.50 -1.97 35.38
N GLY A 69 3.13 -2.79 36.23
CA GLY A 69 4.33 -2.41 36.99
C GLY A 69 5.53 -2.09 36.09
N MET A 70 5.81 -2.95 35.10
CA MET A 70 6.89 -2.72 34.13
C MET A 70 6.58 -1.56 33.18
N LEU A 71 5.34 -1.40 32.73
CA LEU A 71 4.95 -0.25 31.90
C LEU A 71 5.19 1.09 32.57
N ASN A 72 4.72 1.21 33.82
CA ASN A 72 4.96 2.42 34.62
C ASN A 72 6.47 2.63 34.80
N GLY A 73 7.26 1.56 34.96
CA GLY A 73 8.72 1.62 35.03
C GLY A 73 9.35 2.20 33.76
N ILE A 74 8.94 1.71 32.59
CA ILE A 74 9.40 2.19 31.28
C ILE A 74 9.08 3.68 31.11
N ASP A 75 7.82 4.08 31.36
CA ASP A 75 7.37 5.47 31.23
C ASP A 75 8.10 6.39 32.23
N SER A 76 8.38 5.90 33.44
CA SER A 76 9.12 6.63 34.48
C SER A 76 10.59 6.86 34.09
N ILE A 77 11.26 5.86 33.54
CA ILE A 77 12.63 6.03 33.04
C ILE A 77 12.69 6.98 31.84
N GLN A 78 11.70 6.93 30.93
CA GLN A 78 11.62 7.89 29.83
C GLN A 78 11.47 9.33 30.34
N LYS A 79 10.65 9.57 31.37
CA LYS A 79 10.54 10.89 32.02
C LYS A 79 11.84 11.35 32.67
N VAL A 80 12.55 10.45 33.36
CA VAL A 80 13.85 10.76 33.96
C VAL A 80 14.88 11.12 32.89
N LEU A 81 14.95 10.34 31.81
CA LEU A 81 15.84 10.62 30.67
C LEU A 81 15.49 11.94 29.98
N GLN A 82 14.20 12.26 29.84
CA GLN A 82 13.75 13.54 29.30
C GLN A 82 14.18 14.70 30.20
N SER A 83 13.99 14.58 31.52
CA SER A 83 14.42 15.60 32.48
C SER A 83 15.94 15.83 32.45
N PHE A 84 16.73 14.76 32.29
CA PHE A 84 18.18 14.87 32.11
C PHE A 84 18.58 15.56 30.81
N ARG A 85 17.86 15.32 29.70
CA ARG A 85 18.07 16.03 28.43
C ARG A 85 17.74 17.52 28.56
N GLU A 86 16.60 17.86 29.16
CA GLU A 86 16.15 19.25 29.34
C GLU A 86 17.07 20.04 30.28
N GLN A 87 17.55 19.42 31.36
CA GLN A 87 18.48 20.04 32.31
C GLN A 87 19.95 19.92 31.87
N ASN A 88 20.21 19.26 30.74
CA ASN A 88 21.55 18.93 30.24
C ASN A 88 22.49 18.32 31.30
N LYS A 89 21.92 17.50 32.19
CA LYS A 89 22.63 16.86 33.32
C LYS A 89 23.02 15.43 32.94
N TYR A 90 24.26 15.06 33.28
CA TYR A 90 24.82 13.72 33.07
C TYR A 90 24.70 13.20 31.61
N PRO A 91 25.35 13.85 30.63
CA PRO A 91 25.37 13.39 29.24
C PRO A 91 25.90 11.95 29.09
N GLU A 92 26.84 11.54 29.94
CA GLU A 92 27.35 10.16 30.02
C GLU A 92 26.25 9.13 30.34
N VAL A 93 25.27 9.49 31.18
CA VAL A 93 24.17 8.60 31.57
C VAL A 93 23.16 8.45 30.43
N ILE A 94 22.95 9.52 29.65
CA ILE A 94 22.07 9.51 28.48
C ILE A 94 22.68 8.66 27.36
N SER A 95 23.98 8.82 27.10
CA SER A 95 24.69 8.01 26.10
C SER A 95 24.81 6.54 26.53
N GLY A 96 24.90 6.28 27.83
CA GLY A 96 25.07 4.94 28.38
C GLY A 96 23.78 4.13 28.55
N TYR A 97 22.64 4.64 28.07
CA TYR A 97 21.35 3.94 28.07
C TYR A 97 21.02 3.45 26.66
N HIS A 98 20.92 2.13 26.48
CA HIS A 98 20.77 1.49 25.16
C HIS A 98 19.34 1.09 24.81
N GLY A 99 18.38 1.38 25.68
CA GLY A 99 16.98 1.00 25.48
C GLY A 99 16.61 -0.34 26.11
N LEU A 100 15.50 -0.91 25.64
CA LEU A 100 14.97 -2.19 26.12
C LEU A 100 15.63 -3.36 25.38
N LEU A 101 15.68 -4.53 26.02
CA LEU A 101 16.20 -5.74 25.36
C LEU A 101 15.39 -6.12 24.11
N ILE A 102 14.06 -5.93 24.11
CA ILE A 102 13.20 -6.21 22.95
C ILE A 102 13.53 -5.35 21.72
N GLU A 103 14.24 -4.22 21.91
CA GLU A 103 14.72 -3.33 20.85
C GLU A 103 16.17 -3.65 20.44
N ALA A 104 16.82 -4.59 21.12
CA ALA A 104 18.24 -4.89 20.94
C ALA A 104 18.54 -5.97 19.90
N PHE A 105 17.55 -6.75 19.51
CA PHE A 105 17.72 -7.87 18.58
C PHE A 105 16.50 -8.07 17.68
N GLU A 106 16.71 -8.73 16.55
CA GLU A 106 15.66 -9.15 15.62
C GLU A 106 15.74 -10.66 15.37
N CYS A 107 14.61 -11.27 15.01
CA CYS A 107 14.53 -12.69 14.69
C CYS A 107 13.43 -12.99 13.65
N ASP A 108 13.46 -14.20 13.09
CA ASP A 108 12.44 -14.69 12.17
C ASP A 108 11.15 -15.09 12.90
N LYS A 109 10.01 -14.96 12.20
CA LYS A 109 8.67 -15.25 12.75
C LYS A 109 8.52 -16.67 13.31
N VAL A 110 9.27 -17.63 12.76
CA VAL A 110 9.26 -19.03 13.20
C VAL A 110 9.74 -19.18 14.65
N TYR A 111 10.60 -18.25 15.12
CA TYR A 111 11.20 -18.31 16.45
C TYR A 111 10.54 -17.37 17.47
N TYR A 112 9.47 -16.65 17.12
CA TYR A 112 8.87 -15.66 18.04
C TYR A 112 8.39 -16.30 19.34
N THR A 113 7.63 -17.38 19.26
CA THR A 113 7.08 -18.06 20.42
C THR A 113 8.19 -18.56 21.35
N CYS A 114 9.19 -19.27 20.82
CA CYS A 114 10.26 -19.80 21.66
C CYS A 114 11.12 -18.69 22.28
N VAL A 115 11.39 -17.60 21.56
CA VAL A 115 12.15 -16.46 22.09
C VAL A 115 11.35 -15.70 23.16
N GLU A 116 10.05 -15.51 22.96
CA GLU A 116 9.17 -14.82 23.91
C GLU A 116 9.01 -15.59 25.21
N VAL A 117 8.84 -16.91 25.15
CA VAL A 117 8.73 -17.76 26.34
C VAL A 117 10.07 -17.81 27.09
N THR A 118 11.18 -17.95 26.35
CA THR A 118 12.54 -17.95 26.90
C THR A 118 12.85 -16.67 27.68
N ALA A 119 12.57 -15.51 27.07
CA ALA A 119 12.89 -14.23 27.68
C ALA A 119 11.82 -13.75 28.67
N GLY A 120 10.54 -14.06 28.45
CA GLY A 120 9.44 -13.72 29.35
C GLY A 120 9.37 -12.21 29.64
N SER A 121 9.45 -11.84 30.93
CA SER A 121 9.52 -10.44 31.37
C SER A 121 10.86 -9.76 31.10
N ARG A 122 11.92 -10.55 30.85
CA ARG A 122 13.28 -10.04 30.62
C ARG A 122 13.42 -9.27 29.31
N LEU A 123 12.49 -9.45 28.37
CA LEU A 123 12.35 -8.64 27.15
C LEU A 123 12.27 -7.13 27.45
N PHE A 124 11.73 -6.75 28.61
CA PHE A 124 11.54 -5.36 29.00
C PHE A 124 12.60 -4.85 29.97
N HIS A 125 13.72 -5.58 30.14
CA HIS A 125 14.85 -5.08 30.93
C HIS A 125 15.63 -4.02 30.16
N HIS A 126 16.14 -3.04 30.89
CA HIS A 126 16.87 -1.89 30.36
C HIS A 126 18.35 -2.22 30.24
N ILE A 127 18.93 -2.07 29.05
CA ILE A 127 20.36 -2.28 28.83
C ILE A 127 21.10 -0.98 29.11
N VAL A 128 22.12 -1.04 29.97
CA VAL A 128 22.97 0.11 30.35
C VAL A 128 24.45 -0.27 30.28
N ASP A 129 25.32 0.68 29.99
CA ASP A 129 26.76 0.42 29.91
C ASP A 129 27.36 0.03 31.25
N THR A 130 27.01 0.76 32.31
CA THR A 130 27.57 0.57 33.65
C THR A 130 26.48 0.49 34.72
N ASP A 131 26.78 -0.22 35.80
CA ASP A 131 25.97 -0.23 37.01
C ASP A 131 25.80 1.17 37.64
N ARG A 132 26.76 2.08 37.41
CA ARG A 132 26.67 3.48 37.81
C ARG A 132 25.53 4.19 37.09
N THR A 133 25.39 3.98 35.78
CA THR A 133 24.28 4.53 34.96
C THR A 133 22.93 4.06 35.50
N GLY A 134 22.78 2.75 35.76
CA GLY A 134 21.55 2.20 36.34
C GLY A 134 21.24 2.76 37.73
N THR A 135 22.26 2.93 38.58
CA THR A 135 22.10 3.48 39.94
C THR A 135 21.66 4.95 39.91
N ILE A 136 22.20 5.77 38.98
CA ILE A 136 21.81 7.17 38.85
C ILE A 136 20.35 7.28 38.40
N LEU A 137 19.96 6.50 37.39
CA LEU A 137 18.57 6.46 36.91
C LEU A 137 17.60 6.05 38.02
N LEU A 138 17.97 5.05 38.83
CA LEU A 138 17.13 4.56 39.92
C LEU A 138 17.04 5.56 41.08
N LYS A 139 18.15 6.23 41.44
CA LYS A 139 18.14 7.33 42.42
C LYS A 139 17.24 8.47 42.01
N GLU A 140 17.29 8.85 40.73
CA GLU A 140 16.48 9.96 40.22
C GLU A 140 14.99 9.59 40.13
N MET A 141 14.69 8.37 39.69
CA MET A 141 13.33 7.84 39.68
C MET A 141 12.71 7.85 41.09
N ASN A 142 13.49 7.43 42.10
CA ASN A 142 13.06 7.47 43.51
C ASN A 142 12.93 8.91 44.04
N ARG A 143 13.84 9.82 43.65
CA ARG A 143 13.79 11.24 44.01
C ARG A 143 12.52 11.92 43.49
N MET A 144 12.07 11.54 42.30
CA MET A 144 10.84 12.04 41.69
C MET A 144 9.58 11.27 42.13
N HIS A 145 9.70 10.27 43.02
CA HIS A 145 8.60 9.41 43.47
C HIS A 145 7.79 8.80 42.32
N LEU A 146 8.48 8.36 41.27
CA LEU A 146 7.83 7.80 40.09
C LEU A 146 7.44 6.33 40.30
N PRO A 147 6.24 5.89 39.87
CA PRO A 147 5.79 4.51 40.04
C PRO A 147 6.42 3.58 39.00
N GLY A 148 6.68 2.32 39.38
CA GLY A 148 7.04 1.26 38.44
C GLY A 148 8.12 0.31 38.94
N GLU A 149 8.25 -0.81 38.25
CA GLU A 149 9.31 -1.79 38.44
C GLU A 149 10.26 -1.74 37.25
N VAL A 150 11.55 -1.56 37.54
CA VAL A 150 12.60 -1.48 36.52
C VAL A 150 13.71 -2.45 36.86
N THR A 151 14.23 -3.13 35.84
CA THR A 151 15.39 -4.01 35.97
C THR A 151 16.42 -3.59 34.94
N PHE A 152 17.63 -3.31 35.42
CA PHE A 152 18.76 -2.89 34.58
C PHE A 152 19.72 -4.07 34.35
N MET A 153 20.25 -4.17 33.13
CA MET A 153 21.28 -5.12 32.74
C MET A 153 22.56 -4.35 32.39
N PRO A 154 23.47 -4.16 33.38
CA PRO A 154 24.70 -3.41 33.19
C PRO A 154 25.77 -4.23 32.47
N LEU A 155 26.11 -3.85 31.23
CA LEU A 155 27.02 -4.58 30.35
C LEU A 155 28.40 -4.84 31.00
N ASN A 156 28.88 -3.93 31.85
CA ASN A 156 30.17 -4.07 32.54
C ASN A 156 30.22 -5.18 33.62
N ARG A 157 29.07 -5.64 34.14
CA ARG A 157 29.00 -6.63 35.23
C ARG A 157 28.43 -7.99 34.80
N LEU A 158 28.00 -8.13 33.56
CA LEU A 158 27.48 -9.40 33.04
C LEU A 158 28.65 -10.36 32.75
N GLU A 159 28.67 -11.50 33.43
CA GLU A 159 29.66 -12.55 33.18
C GLU A 159 29.33 -13.33 31.90
N ASN A 160 30.21 -13.25 30.90
CA ASN A 160 30.12 -14.09 29.70
C ASN A 160 30.64 -15.50 30.02
N ARG A 161 29.74 -16.44 30.30
CA ARG A 161 30.08 -17.86 30.29
C ARG A 161 29.92 -18.38 28.87
N ASP A 162 31.04 -18.68 28.21
CA ASP A 162 31.00 -19.35 26.92
C ASP A 162 30.45 -20.76 27.11
N THR A 163 29.24 -20.96 26.63
CA THR A 163 28.52 -22.23 26.71
C THR A 163 28.82 -23.02 25.44
N HIS A 164 29.31 -24.25 25.59
CA HIS A 164 29.54 -25.12 24.45
C HIS A 164 28.20 -25.71 23.99
N TYR A 165 27.79 -25.39 22.76
CA TYR A 165 26.56 -25.89 22.18
C TYR A 165 26.84 -27.16 21.36
N PRO A 166 26.12 -28.26 21.56
CA PRO A 166 26.31 -29.47 20.76
C PRO A 166 25.86 -29.22 19.33
N ASP A 167 26.71 -29.59 18.36
CA ASP A 167 26.41 -29.42 16.92
C ASP A 167 25.65 -30.65 16.43
N THR A 168 24.35 -30.71 16.72
CA THR A 168 23.44 -31.80 16.32
C THR A 168 22.45 -31.27 15.29
N GLN A 169 22.09 -32.05 14.27
CA GLN A 169 21.10 -31.63 13.27
C GLN A 169 19.70 -31.35 13.86
N GLU A 170 19.44 -31.90 15.04
CA GLU A 170 18.16 -31.78 15.76
C GLU A 170 18.13 -30.62 16.76
N ALA A 171 19.19 -29.83 16.90
CA ALA A 171 19.26 -28.76 17.89
C ALA A 171 20.04 -27.56 17.35
N VAL A 172 19.47 -26.35 17.45
CA VAL A 172 20.11 -25.12 16.94
C VAL A 172 20.21 -24.11 18.06
N ALA A 173 21.41 -23.58 18.33
CA ALA A 173 21.57 -22.56 19.36
C ALA A 173 20.81 -21.26 19.03
N MET A 174 20.03 -20.71 19.99
CA MET A 174 19.11 -19.58 19.75
C MET A 174 19.88 -18.36 19.30
N ILE A 175 21.03 -18.13 19.94
CA ILE A 175 21.92 -17.03 19.66
C ILE A 175 22.39 -16.97 18.20
N LYS A 176 22.51 -18.11 17.49
CA LYS A 176 22.90 -18.15 16.07
C LYS A 176 21.78 -17.68 15.14
N LYS A 177 20.53 -17.59 15.62
CA LYS A 177 19.33 -17.21 14.85
C LYS A 177 18.82 -15.81 15.19
N LEU A 178 19.50 -15.10 16.06
CA LEU A 178 19.20 -13.71 16.40
C LEU A 178 20.15 -12.77 15.67
N THR A 179 19.62 -11.67 15.14
CA THR A 179 20.42 -10.58 14.57
C THR A 179 20.53 -9.47 15.60
N TYR A 180 21.74 -9.09 15.98
CA TYR A 180 21.98 -8.07 17.00
C TYR A 180 23.33 -7.38 16.83
N GLU A 181 23.44 -6.19 17.42
CA GLU A 181 24.68 -5.40 17.43
C GLU A 181 25.74 -6.00 18.35
N PRO A 182 27.03 -6.05 17.96
CA PRO A 182 28.11 -6.67 18.75
C PRO A 182 28.23 -6.11 20.18
N HIS A 183 28.01 -4.81 20.35
CA HIS A 183 28.06 -4.13 21.66
C HIS A 183 27.01 -4.65 22.65
N ARG A 184 25.92 -5.27 22.17
CA ARG A 184 24.82 -5.81 22.98
C ARG A 184 24.91 -7.33 23.18
N GLN A 185 25.94 -7.96 22.62
CA GLN A 185 26.13 -9.41 22.65
C GLN A 185 26.17 -9.97 24.07
N THR A 186 26.82 -9.29 25.01
CA THR A 186 26.95 -9.73 26.41
C THR A 186 25.57 -9.88 27.08
N ALA A 187 24.66 -8.91 26.87
CA ALA A 187 23.30 -8.97 27.40
C ALA A 187 22.50 -10.12 26.77
N ILE A 188 22.60 -10.28 25.45
CA ILE A 188 21.87 -11.32 24.71
C ILE A 188 22.38 -12.72 25.08
N LYS A 189 23.71 -12.90 25.18
CA LYS A 189 24.34 -14.16 25.59
C LYS A 189 23.81 -14.64 26.94
N GLN A 190 23.74 -13.76 27.94
CA GLN A 190 23.26 -14.14 29.27
C GLN A 190 21.79 -14.58 29.31
N LEU A 191 20.97 -14.06 28.40
CA LEU A 191 19.54 -14.36 28.32
C LEU A 191 19.24 -15.57 27.45
N MET A 192 20.05 -15.78 26.41
CA MET A 192 19.82 -16.73 25.33
C MET A 192 20.81 -17.92 25.39
N CYS A 193 21.17 -18.38 26.60
CA CYS A 193 21.96 -19.61 26.79
C CYS A 193 21.19 -20.91 26.45
N LEU A 194 19.96 -20.81 25.94
CA LEU A 194 19.09 -21.94 25.61
C LEU A 194 19.29 -22.43 24.17
N VAL A 195 19.08 -23.74 23.97
CA VAL A 195 19.10 -24.38 22.65
C VAL A 195 17.67 -24.64 22.18
N PRO A 196 17.16 -23.89 21.19
CA PRO A 196 15.89 -24.15 20.54
C PRO A 196 15.97 -25.20 19.45
N ALA A 197 14.78 -25.73 19.15
CA ALA A 197 14.43 -26.50 17.95
C ALA A 197 14.69 -28.00 18.01
N LEU A 198 14.21 -28.65 19.07
CA LEU A 198 13.95 -30.09 19.04
C LEU A 198 12.53 -30.29 18.48
N LYS A 199 12.42 -31.03 17.37
CA LYS A 199 11.14 -31.24 16.64
C LYS A 199 10.06 -31.94 17.48
N ALA A 200 10.44 -32.53 18.60
CA ALA A 200 9.55 -33.19 19.54
C ALA A 200 9.99 -32.95 20.99
N GLU A 201 9.01 -32.87 21.90
CA GLU A 201 9.19 -32.68 23.35
C GLU A 201 10.08 -33.77 23.97
N ASP A 202 9.97 -35.01 23.47
CA ASP A 202 10.76 -36.15 23.95
C ASP A 202 12.27 -35.93 23.79
N VAL A 203 12.68 -35.34 22.66
CA VAL A 203 14.09 -35.07 22.37
C VAL A 203 14.58 -33.90 23.22
N ALA A 204 13.73 -32.91 23.51
CA ALA A 204 14.01 -31.84 24.48
C ALA A 204 14.30 -32.36 25.89
N THR A 205 13.54 -33.36 26.34
CA THR A 205 13.73 -33.98 27.65
C THR A 205 15.04 -34.76 27.75
N GLN A 206 15.41 -35.49 26.71
CA GLN A 206 16.68 -36.22 26.67
C GLN A 206 17.88 -35.27 26.62
N PHE A 207 17.81 -34.26 25.75
CA PHE A 207 18.91 -33.32 25.55
C PHE A 207 19.19 -32.45 26.79
N ALA A 208 18.14 -32.00 27.48
CA ALA A 208 18.28 -31.22 28.70
C ALA A 208 19.00 -31.98 29.83
N ARG A 209 18.77 -33.31 29.93
CA ARG A 209 19.43 -34.18 30.91
C ARG A 209 20.90 -34.45 30.55
N THR A 210 21.18 -34.72 29.28
CA THR A 210 22.54 -35.11 28.85
C THR A 210 23.50 -33.93 28.81
N GLN A 211 23.03 -32.74 28.40
CA GLN A 211 23.88 -31.58 28.15
C GLN A 211 23.81 -30.51 29.25
N ASN A 212 22.94 -30.69 30.25
CA ASN A 212 22.74 -29.73 31.35
C ASN A 212 22.42 -28.30 30.86
N LEU A 213 21.69 -28.22 29.74
CA LEU A 213 21.21 -26.99 29.12
C LEU A 213 19.69 -26.95 29.20
N ASP A 214 19.14 -25.75 29.37
CA ASP A 214 17.70 -25.58 29.24
C ASP A 214 17.35 -25.64 27.73
N CYS A 215 16.31 -26.40 27.39
CA CYS A 215 15.88 -26.67 26.00
C CYS A 215 14.46 -26.14 25.77
N ILE A 216 14.16 -25.77 24.52
CA ILE A 216 12.81 -25.28 24.16
C ILE A 216 12.40 -25.75 22.76
N THR A 217 11.13 -26.14 22.61
CA THR A 217 10.53 -26.47 21.30
C THR A 217 10.17 -25.20 20.53
N LEU A 218 9.91 -25.30 19.21
CA LEU A 218 9.42 -24.16 18.43
C LEU A 218 8.03 -23.68 18.86
N GLU A 219 7.24 -24.58 19.44
CA GLU A 219 5.88 -24.33 19.92
C GLU A 219 5.85 -23.65 21.30
N GLY A 220 6.99 -23.60 22.01
CA GLY A 220 7.14 -22.88 23.27
C GLY A 220 7.25 -23.75 24.51
N ASP A 221 7.33 -25.09 24.38
CA ASP A 221 7.49 -25.99 25.52
C ASP A 221 8.95 -25.99 25.99
N GLN A 222 9.14 -25.58 27.24
CA GLN A 222 10.44 -25.45 27.88
C GLN A 222 10.72 -26.64 28.79
N VAL A 223 11.89 -27.23 28.63
CA VAL A 223 12.47 -28.21 29.55
C VAL A 223 13.69 -27.62 30.22
N SER A 224 13.61 -27.40 31.53
CA SER A 224 14.78 -26.96 32.29
C SER A 224 15.76 -28.11 32.50
N ARG A 225 17.05 -27.80 32.58
CA ARG A 225 18.13 -28.69 33.04
C ARG A 225 17.86 -29.33 34.41
N ARG A 226 17.00 -28.71 35.22
CA ARG A 226 16.53 -29.21 36.52
C ARG A 226 15.31 -30.15 36.44
N GLY A 227 14.83 -30.44 35.23
CA GLY A 227 13.70 -31.34 34.98
C GLY A 227 12.31 -30.71 35.11
N ALA A 228 12.21 -29.37 35.24
CA ALA A 228 10.93 -28.67 35.17
C ALA A 228 10.45 -28.60 33.72
N LEU A 229 9.22 -29.04 33.47
CA LEU A 229 8.53 -28.92 32.19
C LEU A 229 7.54 -27.77 32.29
N THR A 230 7.59 -26.83 31.35
CA THR A 230 6.67 -25.69 31.28
C THR A 230 6.20 -25.56 29.84
N GLY A 231 4.92 -25.79 29.60
CA GLY A 231 4.32 -25.76 28.27
C GLY A 231 2.87 -25.27 28.32
N GLY A 232 2.32 -24.98 27.15
CA GLY A 232 0.96 -24.47 27.02
C GLY A 232 0.64 -23.93 25.63
N TYR A 233 -0.62 -23.53 25.43
CA TYR A 233 -1.04 -22.94 24.16
C TYR A 233 -0.66 -21.45 24.11
N TYR A 234 0.21 -21.09 23.15
CA TYR A 234 0.62 -19.72 22.91
C TYR A 234 -0.08 -19.14 21.67
N ASP A 235 -0.84 -18.06 21.87
CA ASP A 235 -1.52 -17.38 20.76
C ASP A 235 -0.54 -16.50 19.96
N THR A 236 -0.29 -16.90 18.71
CA THR A 236 0.60 -16.17 17.79
C THR A 236 0.11 -14.75 17.48
N ARG A 237 -1.20 -14.47 17.63
CA ARG A 237 -1.76 -13.11 17.42
C ARG A 237 -1.36 -12.12 18.52
N ARG A 238 -0.94 -12.62 19.67
CA ARG A 238 -0.51 -11.81 20.83
C ARG A 238 1.00 -11.81 21.00
N SER A 239 1.75 -12.07 19.93
CA SER A 239 3.21 -12.01 19.93
C SER A 239 3.70 -10.58 20.22
N ARG A 240 4.52 -10.45 21.28
CA ARG A 240 5.14 -9.19 21.68
C ARG A 240 6.21 -8.75 20.67
N LEU A 241 6.96 -9.69 20.10
CA LEU A 241 8.00 -9.43 19.12
C LEU A 241 7.41 -8.96 17.79
N ASP A 242 6.31 -9.55 17.33
CA ASP A 242 5.62 -9.12 16.10
C ASP A 242 5.09 -7.68 16.23
N LEU A 243 4.49 -7.35 17.38
CA LEU A 243 4.02 -6.00 17.67
C LEU A 243 5.17 -4.99 17.79
N GLN A 244 6.29 -5.38 18.41
CA GLN A 244 7.47 -4.52 18.51
C GLN A 244 8.13 -4.29 17.15
N LYS A 245 8.25 -5.32 16.32
CA LYS A 245 8.76 -5.20 14.95
C LYS A 245 7.88 -4.27 14.11
N SER A 246 6.57 -4.49 14.15
CA SER A 246 5.57 -3.62 13.48
C SER A 246 5.68 -2.17 13.97
N LYS A 247 5.88 -1.95 15.28
CA LYS A 247 6.10 -0.61 15.84
C LYS A 247 7.35 0.05 15.27
N VAL A 248 8.47 -0.66 15.17
CA VAL A 248 9.73 -0.12 14.62
C VAL A 248 9.57 0.24 13.14
N GLU A 249 8.97 -0.65 12.35
CA GLU A 249 8.70 -0.42 10.92
C GLU A 249 7.78 0.79 10.70
N LEU A 250 6.66 0.86 11.42
CA LEU A 250 5.73 1.99 11.35
C LEU A 250 6.35 3.30 11.85
N THR A 251 7.25 3.25 12.83
CA THR A 251 7.97 4.45 13.30
C THR A 251 8.92 4.98 12.24
N LYS A 252 9.66 4.10 11.53
CA LYS A 252 10.52 4.50 10.40
C LYS A 252 9.69 5.07 9.26
N LEU A 253 8.61 4.39 8.87
CA LEU A 253 7.71 4.85 7.83
C LEU A 253 7.10 6.22 8.16
N LYS A 254 6.68 6.42 9.41
CA LYS A 254 6.17 7.71 9.88
C LYS A 254 7.22 8.81 9.75
N GLN A 255 8.48 8.55 10.13
CA GLN A 255 9.56 9.53 10.01
C GLN A 255 9.84 9.92 8.56
N GLU A 256 9.88 8.95 7.65
CA GLU A 256 10.03 9.19 6.21
C GLU A 256 8.87 10.05 5.65
N GLN A 257 7.63 9.69 6.01
CA GLN A 257 6.44 10.45 5.64
C GLN A 257 6.45 11.89 6.23
N GLU A 258 6.91 12.08 7.46
CA GLU A 258 7.03 13.41 8.09
C GLU A 258 8.07 14.29 7.38
N ILE A 259 9.18 13.70 6.92
CA ILE A 259 10.21 14.42 6.15
C ILE A 259 9.63 14.88 4.81
N GLU A 260 8.98 13.99 4.07
CA GLU A 260 8.36 14.32 2.78
C GLU A 260 7.23 15.34 2.94
N TYR A 261 6.37 15.19 3.96
CA TYR A 261 5.32 16.16 4.30
C TYR A 261 5.90 17.56 4.57
N ASN A 262 6.95 17.66 5.40
CA ASN A 262 7.59 18.93 5.69
C ASN A 262 8.25 19.55 4.45
N ARG A 263 8.84 18.73 3.56
CA ARG A 263 9.39 19.22 2.28
C ARG A 263 8.30 19.86 1.43
N HIS A 264 7.18 19.17 1.23
CA HIS A 264 6.05 19.68 0.44
C HIS A 264 5.40 20.92 1.07
N ARG A 265 5.31 20.98 2.41
CA ARG A 265 4.80 22.16 3.10
C ARG A 265 5.66 23.40 2.85
N VAL A 266 6.99 23.24 2.91
CA VAL A 266 7.93 24.34 2.62
C VAL A 266 7.87 24.76 1.15
N GLU A 267 7.71 23.83 0.22
CA GLU A 267 7.52 24.13 -1.20
C GLU A 267 6.20 24.88 -1.45
N LEU A 268 5.11 24.44 -0.83
CA LEU A 268 3.82 25.11 -0.93
C LEU A 268 3.90 26.56 -0.40
N GLU A 269 4.56 26.77 0.74
CA GLU A 269 4.74 28.10 1.32
C GLU A 269 5.55 29.03 0.39
N LYS A 270 6.60 28.50 -0.27
CA LYS A 270 7.36 29.26 -1.29
C LYS A 270 6.50 29.65 -2.48
N VAL A 271 5.67 28.73 -2.98
CA VAL A 271 4.76 29.00 -4.11
C VAL A 271 3.69 30.02 -3.71
N GLU A 272 3.14 29.94 -2.50
CA GLU A 272 2.16 30.92 -2.00
C GLU A 272 2.76 32.32 -1.83
N GLN A 273 3.99 32.42 -1.32
CA GLN A 273 4.72 33.69 -1.25
C GLN A 273 4.98 34.25 -2.65
N TYR A 274 5.35 33.40 -3.61
CA TYR A 274 5.57 33.81 -4.99
C TYR A 274 4.28 34.33 -5.65
N ILE A 275 3.16 33.61 -5.50
CA ILE A 275 1.84 34.05 -5.99
C ILE A 275 1.45 35.40 -5.38
N THR A 276 1.69 35.59 -4.08
CA THR A 276 1.39 36.85 -3.38
C THR A 276 2.22 38.01 -3.93
N ASN A 277 3.52 37.79 -4.17
CA ASN A 277 4.39 38.78 -4.78
C ASN A 277 3.93 39.13 -6.21
N LEU A 278 3.61 38.11 -7.00
CA LEU A 278 3.16 38.27 -8.38
C LEU A 278 1.82 39.02 -8.46
N LEU A 279 0.87 38.74 -7.57
CA LEU A 279 -0.38 39.52 -7.42
C LEU A 279 -0.10 40.99 -7.08
N SER A 280 0.86 41.27 -6.21
CA SER A 280 1.24 42.64 -5.87
C SER A 280 1.84 43.39 -7.06
N GLU A 281 2.64 42.71 -7.89
CA GLU A 281 3.22 43.29 -9.11
C GLU A 281 2.15 43.54 -10.18
N MET A 282 1.23 42.59 -10.36
CA MET A 282 0.08 42.75 -11.25
C MET A 282 -0.76 43.97 -10.86
N GLN A 283 -1.03 44.17 -9.56
CA GLN A 283 -1.81 45.32 -9.08
C GLN A 283 -1.07 46.66 -9.28
N LYS A 284 0.26 46.68 -9.12
CA LYS A 284 1.10 47.86 -9.44
C LYS A 284 1.07 48.17 -10.94
N LEU A 285 1.12 47.14 -11.78
CA LEU A 285 1.08 47.30 -13.23
C LEU A 285 -0.30 47.78 -13.70
N GLU A 286 -1.37 47.24 -13.13
CA GLU A 286 -2.75 47.62 -13.41
C GLU A 286 -3.02 49.08 -13.01
N THR A 287 -2.60 49.50 -11.81
CA THR A 287 -2.72 50.90 -11.38
C THR A 287 -1.89 51.86 -12.26
N LYS A 288 -0.69 51.45 -12.69
CA LYS A 288 0.12 52.22 -13.65
C LYS A 288 -0.60 52.33 -15.00
N ASN A 289 -1.21 51.24 -15.46
CA ASN A 289 -1.91 51.19 -16.72
C ASN A 289 -3.20 52.03 -16.69
N SER A 290 -3.96 52.00 -15.59
CA SER A 290 -5.12 52.86 -15.38
C SER A 290 -4.73 54.34 -15.45
N LYS A 291 -3.65 54.75 -14.75
CA LYS A 291 -3.15 56.13 -14.82
C LYS A 291 -2.75 56.53 -16.24
N ASN A 292 -2.09 55.63 -16.97
CA ASN A 292 -1.72 55.87 -18.36
C ASN A 292 -2.95 56.00 -19.27
N LYS A 293 -4.01 55.21 -19.02
CA LYS A 293 -5.27 55.27 -19.75
C LYS A 293 -6.03 56.57 -19.47
N ASP A 294 -6.15 56.98 -18.21
CA ASP A 294 -6.77 58.27 -17.83
C ASP A 294 -6.02 59.44 -18.48
N ALA A 295 -4.68 59.36 -18.49
CA ALA A 295 -3.84 60.38 -19.10
C ALA A 295 -3.92 60.36 -20.63
N TYR A 296 -4.12 59.20 -21.26
CA TYR A 296 -4.38 59.08 -22.69
C TYR A 296 -5.74 59.72 -23.05
N GLU A 297 -6.79 59.42 -22.29
CA GLU A 297 -8.13 60.00 -22.50
C GLU A 297 -8.11 61.54 -22.38
N LYS A 298 -7.39 62.10 -21.40
CA LYS A 298 -7.22 63.56 -21.27
C LYS A 298 -6.56 64.19 -22.49
N VAL A 299 -5.44 63.62 -22.95
CA VAL A 299 -4.74 64.15 -24.15
C VAL A 299 -5.63 63.99 -25.39
N GLN A 300 -6.43 62.92 -25.47
CA GLN A 300 -7.39 62.71 -26.55
C GLN A 300 -8.52 63.76 -26.54
N THR A 301 -9.08 64.09 -25.36
CA THR A 301 -10.07 65.16 -25.23
C THR A 301 -9.49 66.52 -25.59
N ASP A 302 -8.25 66.81 -25.16
CA ASP A 302 -7.56 68.06 -25.50
C ASP A 302 -7.32 68.16 -27.01
N LEU A 303 -6.91 67.06 -27.65
CA LEU A 303 -6.75 67.00 -29.10
C LEU A 303 -8.08 67.27 -29.83
N ARG A 304 -9.19 66.72 -29.32
CA ARG A 304 -10.52 66.95 -29.89
C ARG A 304 -10.91 68.42 -29.79
N ILE A 305 -10.76 69.04 -28.62
CA ILE A 305 -11.07 70.46 -28.40
C ILE A 305 -10.20 71.33 -29.34
N LYS A 306 -8.89 71.05 -29.42
CA LYS A 306 -7.99 71.79 -30.31
C LYS A 306 -8.34 71.62 -31.79
N LYS A 307 -8.80 70.44 -32.22
CA LYS A 307 -9.30 70.22 -33.59
C LYS A 307 -10.59 71.00 -33.87
N GLU A 308 -11.50 71.09 -32.89
CA GLU A 308 -12.73 71.87 -33.00
C GLU A 308 -12.47 73.39 -33.01
N GLU A 309 -11.54 73.87 -32.17
CA GLU A 309 -11.03 75.25 -32.23
C GLU A 309 -10.39 75.56 -33.60
N LEU A 310 -9.61 74.63 -34.15
CA LEU A 310 -9.00 74.79 -35.47
C LEU A 310 -10.06 74.86 -36.58
N ALA A 311 -11.11 74.04 -36.52
CA ALA A 311 -12.22 74.05 -37.47
C ALA A 311 -13.05 75.36 -37.39
N THR A 312 -13.31 75.87 -36.18
CA THR A 312 -14.01 77.16 -35.99
C THR A 312 -13.16 78.34 -36.48
N LEU A 313 -11.85 78.32 -36.26
CA LEU A 313 -10.90 79.28 -36.84
C LEU A 313 -10.89 79.21 -38.37
N GLN A 314 -10.88 78.01 -38.95
CA GLN A 314 -10.91 77.82 -40.40
C GLN A 314 -12.21 78.29 -41.06
N THR A 315 -13.35 78.18 -40.37
CA THR A 315 -14.64 78.66 -40.89
C THR A 315 -14.81 80.18 -40.74
N THR A 316 -14.22 80.79 -39.71
CA THR A 316 -14.27 82.25 -39.49
C THR A 316 -13.21 83.03 -40.26
N GLN A 317 -12.07 82.41 -40.62
CA GLN A 317 -11.04 83.01 -41.45
C GLN A 317 -11.57 83.55 -42.79
N PRO A 318 -12.33 82.81 -43.62
CA PRO A 318 -12.79 83.30 -44.92
C PRO A 318 -13.77 84.47 -44.81
N SER A 319 -14.62 84.54 -43.77
CA SER A 319 -15.50 85.70 -43.58
C SER A 319 -14.71 86.95 -43.19
N ARG A 320 -13.70 86.83 -42.31
CA ARG A 320 -12.79 87.92 -41.98
C ARG A 320 -11.99 88.40 -43.19
N VAL A 321 -11.47 87.48 -44.00
CA VAL A 321 -10.76 87.81 -45.25
C VAL A 321 -11.68 88.54 -46.23
N LYS A 322 -12.94 88.09 -46.39
CA LYS A 322 -13.93 88.80 -47.22
C LYS A 322 -14.22 90.21 -46.69
N SER A 323 -14.37 90.40 -45.38
CA SER A 323 -14.56 91.72 -44.78
C SER A 323 -13.38 92.65 -45.05
N VAL A 324 -12.14 92.16 -44.91
CA VAL A 324 -10.93 92.94 -45.24
C VAL A 324 -10.94 93.37 -46.71
N ALA A 325 -11.17 92.42 -47.63
CA ALA A 325 -11.22 92.73 -49.07
C ALA A 325 -12.33 93.76 -49.41
N SER A 326 -13.48 93.71 -48.75
CA SER A 326 -14.57 94.68 -48.96
C SER A 326 -14.22 96.09 -48.45
N LEU A 327 -13.50 96.18 -47.32
CA LEU A 327 -13.02 97.44 -46.77
C LEU A 327 -11.93 98.05 -47.66
N GLU A 328 -11.01 97.22 -48.17
CA GLU A 328 -9.99 97.64 -49.14
C GLU A 328 -10.62 98.18 -50.44
N SER A 329 -11.62 97.48 -51.00
CA SER A 329 -12.32 97.95 -52.19
C SER A 329 -13.07 99.26 -51.95
N SER A 330 -13.69 99.45 -50.78
CA SER A 330 -14.37 100.69 -50.40
C SER A 330 -13.39 101.85 -50.25
N LEU A 331 -12.22 101.57 -49.67
CA LEU A 331 -11.14 102.54 -49.50
C LEU A 331 -10.55 102.96 -50.85
N GLN A 332 -10.43 102.03 -51.80
CA GLN A 332 -9.99 102.32 -53.16
C GLN A 332 -11.03 103.12 -53.96
N ALA A 333 -12.32 102.83 -53.78
CA ALA A 333 -13.41 103.61 -54.37
C ALA A 333 -13.43 105.06 -53.84
N MET A 334 -13.28 105.25 -52.52
CA MET A 334 -13.20 106.59 -51.92
C MET A 334 -11.95 107.35 -52.37
N LYS A 335 -10.80 106.68 -52.54
CA LYS A 335 -9.60 107.30 -53.13
C LYS A 335 -9.84 107.73 -54.57
N GLY A 336 -10.44 106.87 -55.40
CA GLY A 336 -10.78 107.20 -56.78
C GLY A 336 -11.75 108.39 -56.88
N GLN A 337 -12.77 108.45 -56.02
CA GLN A 337 -13.66 109.61 -55.94
C GLN A 337 -12.94 110.88 -55.49
N ALA A 338 -12.02 110.78 -54.52
CA ALA A 338 -11.24 111.92 -54.06
C ALA A 338 -10.28 112.44 -55.15
N ASP A 339 -9.70 111.56 -55.95
CA ASP A 339 -8.81 111.93 -57.05
C ASP A 339 -9.60 112.52 -58.23
N ALA A 340 -10.76 111.94 -58.57
CA ALA A 340 -11.68 112.52 -59.58
C ALA A 340 -12.16 113.92 -59.19
N LEU A 341 -12.58 114.13 -57.93
CA LEU A 341 -12.97 115.45 -57.42
C LEU A 341 -11.82 116.46 -57.40
N LYS A 342 -10.56 116.00 -57.25
CA LYS A 342 -9.38 116.86 -57.37
C LYS A 342 -9.09 117.24 -58.83
N GLU A 343 -9.28 116.33 -59.77
CA GLU A 343 -9.15 116.62 -61.21
C GLU A 343 -10.28 117.53 -61.72
N GLU A 344 -11.50 117.37 -61.20
CA GLU A 344 -12.63 118.26 -61.49
C GLU A 344 -12.41 119.70 -60.96
N LEU A 345 -11.56 119.89 -59.94
CA LEU A 345 -11.32 121.19 -59.32
C LEU A 345 -10.54 122.20 -60.19
N GLY A 346 -10.21 121.86 -61.45
CA GLY A 346 -9.39 122.70 -62.34
C GLY A 346 -9.80 122.70 -63.81
N THR A 347 -10.96 122.15 -64.17
CA THR A 347 -11.44 122.12 -65.57
C THR A 347 -12.57 123.14 -65.80
N GLU A 348 -12.49 123.88 -66.91
CA GLU A 348 -13.55 124.82 -67.32
C GLU A 348 -14.73 124.07 -67.93
N LEU A 349 -15.92 124.23 -67.35
CA LEU A 349 -17.17 123.67 -67.89
C LEU A 349 -17.56 124.36 -69.20
N GLN A 350 -17.14 123.79 -70.33
CA GLN A 350 -17.65 124.14 -71.65
C GLN A 350 -19.02 123.48 -71.88
N SER A 351 -20.03 124.26 -72.25
CA SER A 351 -21.43 123.84 -72.32
C SER A 351 -21.84 123.15 -73.63
N GLN A 352 -20.92 122.99 -74.60
CA GLN A 352 -21.22 122.33 -75.88
C GLN A 352 -20.05 121.43 -76.31
N LEU A 353 -20.38 120.15 -76.55
CA LEU A 353 -19.47 119.12 -77.03
C LEU A 353 -19.05 119.42 -78.49
N SER A 354 -17.77 119.27 -78.83
CA SER A 354 -17.31 119.32 -80.23
C SER A 354 -17.90 118.14 -81.02
N VAL A 355 -18.05 118.28 -82.35
CA VAL A 355 -18.56 117.19 -83.22
C VAL A 355 -17.65 115.96 -83.21
N GLU A 356 -16.34 116.16 -82.96
CA GLU A 356 -15.37 115.08 -82.71
C GLU A 356 -15.67 114.36 -81.39
N ASP A 357 -15.90 115.11 -80.32
CA ASP A 357 -16.23 114.58 -79.00
C ASP A 357 -17.58 113.87 -79.00
N GLN A 358 -18.55 114.33 -79.78
CA GLN A 358 -19.86 113.67 -79.92
C GLN A 358 -19.73 112.31 -80.59
N ARG A 359 -18.89 112.18 -81.62
CA ARG A 359 -18.58 110.87 -82.24
C ARG A 359 -17.81 109.96 -81.30
N GLN A 360 -16.91 110.52 -80.50
CA GLN A 360 -16.14 109.77 -79.52
C GLN A 360 -17.02 109.30 -78.37
N VAL A 361 -17.98 110.13 -77.92
CA VAL A 361 -19.01 109.78 -76.95
C VAL A 361 -19.96 108.72 -77.51
N ASP A 362 -20.39 108.81 -78.77
CA ASP A 362 -21.24 107.78 -79.38
C ASP A 362 -20.49 106.44 -79.52
N PHE A 363 -19.22 106.45 -79.95
CA PHE A 363 -18.39 105.26 -80.01
C PHE A 363 -18.10 104.67 -78.63
N LEU A 364 -17.81 105.52 -77.64
CA LEU A 364 -17.62 105.11 -76.25
C LEU A 364 -18.93 104.60 -75.65
N ASN A 365 -20.08 105.18 -75.96
CA ASN A 365 -21.39 104.69 -75.53
C ASN A 365 -21.71 103.32 -76.15
N ASP A 366 -21.37 103.10 -77.42
CA ASP A 366 -21.49 101.79 -78.06
C ASP A 366 -20.53 100.77 -77.44
N GLN A 367 -19.29 101.15 -77.12
CA GLN A 367 -18.36 100.29 -76.37
C GLN A 367 -18.86 100.02 -74.95
N ILE A 368 -19.36 101.03 -74.25
CA ILE A 368 -19.93 100.90 -72.91
C ILE A 368 -21.12 99.95 -72.98
N ASN A 369 -22.00 100.07 -73.96
CA ASN A 369 -23.14 99.17 -74.12
C ASN A 369 -22.70 97.72 -74.40
N ARG A 370 -21.71 97.50 -75.28
CA ARG A 370 -21.13 96.16 -75.52
C ARG A 370 -20.47 95.60 -74.28
N LEU A 371 -19.58 96.34 -73.64
CA LEU A 371 -18.88 95.92 -72.42
C LEU A 371 -19.84 95.71 -71.25
N THR A 372 -20.91 96.50 -71.15
CA THR A 372 -21.96 96.31 -70.14
C THR A 372 -22.73 95.03 -70.40
N GLN A 373 -23.00 94.69 -71.66
CA GLN A 373 -23.64 93.44 -72.04
C GLN A 373 -22.74 92.23 -71.80
N GLU A 374 -21.46 92.31 -72.16
CA GLU A 374 -20.44 91.28 -71.88
C GLU A 374 -20.23 91.09 -70.38
N ASN A 375 -20.14 92.18 -69.61
CA ASN A 375 -20.03 92.13 -68.15
C ASN A 375 -21.29 91.54 -67.52
N ARG A 376 -22.49 91.83 -68.05
CA ARG A 376 -23.74 91.22 -67.59
C ARG A 376 -23.78 89.71 -67.88
N GLN A 377 -23.28 89.27 -69.04
CA GLN A 377 -23.14 87.85 -69.36
C GLN A 377 -22.10 87.16 -68.46
N ALA A 378 -20.92 87.76 -68.28
CA ALA A 378 -19.88 87.26 -67.39
C ALA A 378 -20.36 87.20 -65.93
N TRP A 379 -21.16 88.18 -65.50
CA TRP A 379 -21.77 88.21 -64.17
C TRP A 379 -22.82 87.11 -64.00
N GLN A 380 -23.64 86.84 -65.01
CA GLN A 380 -24.59 85.72 -65.01
C GLN A 380 -23.87 84.36 -64.95
N GLU A 381 -22.82 84.15 -65.74
CA GLU A 381 -22.00 82.94 -65.69
C GLU A 381 -21.28 82.81 -64.34
N ARG A 382 -20.74 83.91 -63.78
CA ARG A 382 -20.16 83.90 -62.44
C ARG A 382 -21.18 83.48 -61.38
N ILE A 383 -22.39 84.04 -61.39
CA ILE A 383 -23.44 83.65 -60.44
C ILE A 383 -23.81 82.18 -60.60
N ARG A 384 -23.94 81.71 -61.84
CA ARG A 384 -24.24 80.31 -62.12
C ARG A 384 -23.17 79.40 -61.52
N LEU A 385 -21.89 79.67 -61.81
CA LEU A 385 -20.76 78.92 -61.27
C LEU A 385 -20.65 79.04 -59.74
N GLU A 386 -20.94 80.20 -59.16
CA GLU A 386 -20.90 80.43 -57.72
C GLU A 386 -22.04 79.68 -56.99
N THR A 387 -23.23 79.59 -57.61
CA THR A 387 -24.32 78.76 -57.10
C THR A 387 -24.03 77.26 -57.22
N GLU A 388 -23.40 76.80 -58.31
CA GLU A 388 -22.94 75.41 -58.43
C GLU A 388 -21.85 75.08 -57.41
N LYS A 389 -20.87 75.97 -57.24
CA LYS A 389 -19.84 75.84 -56.20
C LYS A 389 -20.47 75.74 -54.81
N ASN A 390 -21.39 76.63 -54.46
CA ASN A 390 -22.07 76.58 -53.15
C ASN A 390 -22.91 75.30 -52.97
N LYS A 391 -23.54 74.77 -54.03
CA LYS A 391 -24.23 73.48 -53.99
C LYS A 391 -23.25 72.34 -53.73
N LEU A 392 -22.13 72.29 -54.44
CA LEU A 392 -21.09 71.28 -54.28
C LEU A 392 -20.42 71.37 -52.90
N GLU A 393 -20.11 72.58 -52.41
CA GLU A 393 -19.57 72.80 -51.07
C GLU A 393 -20.56 72.37 -49.98
N ASN A 394 -21.85 72.63 -50.16
CA ASN A 394 -22.88 72.13 -49.24
C ASN A 394 -22.96 70.60 -49.24
N ILE A 395 -22.91 69.95 -50.40
CA ILE A 395 -22.91 68.48 -50.49
C ILE A 395 -21.66 67.90 -49.83
N LEU A 396 -20.50 68.51 -50.08
CA LEU A 396 -19.23 68.09 -49.48
C LEU A 396 -19.27 68.23 -47.96
N ASN A 397 -19.53 69.43 -47.45
CA ASN A 397 -19.44 69.71 -46.01
C ASN A 397 -20.60 69.09 -45.21
N ASN A 398 -21.84 69.16 -45.69
CA ASN A 398 -22.97 68.64 -44.92
C ASN A 398 -23.17 67.13 -45.05
N ASN A 399 -22.77 66.53 -46.17
CA ASN A 399 -23.05 65.12 -46.43
C ASN A 399 -21.77 64.28 -46.36
N LEU A 400 -20.80 64.54 -47.24
CA LEU A 400 -19.64 63.68 -47.39
C LEU A 400 -18.67 63.78 -46.22
N THR A 401 -18.38 64.98 -45.72
CA THR A 401 -17.45 65.17 -44.58
C THR A 401 -18.06 64.61 -43.30
N LYS A 402 -19.34 64.90 -43.01
CA LYS A 402 -20.06 64.33 -41.86
C LYS A 402 -20.19 62.81 -41.94
N LYS A 403 -20.43 62.26 -43.13
CA LYS A 403 -20.49 60.81 -43.34
C LYS A 403 -19.12 60.15 -43.19
N ARG A 404 -18.04 60.80 -43.68
CA ARG A 404 -16.66 60.35 -43.45
C ARG A 404 -16.32 60.38 -41.95
N GLU A 405 -16.67 61.44 -41.24
CA GLU A 405 -16.44 61.55 -39.79
C GLU A 405 -17.23 60.52 -39.01
N ARG A 406 -18.52 60.28 -39.34
CA ARG A 406 -19.29 59.17 -38.74
C ARG A 406 -18.66 57.82 -39.03
N LEU A 407 -18.29 57.54 -40.28
CA LEU A 407 -17.65 56.27 -40.64
C LEU A 407 -16.27 56.12 -39.99
N GLN A 408 -15.51 57.21 -39.83
CA GLN A 408 -14.23 57.18 -39.10
C GLN A 408 -14.43 57.00 -37.60
N GLN A 409 -15.51 57.54 -37.02
CA GLN A 409 -15.86 57.35 -35.63
C GLN A 409 -16.35 55.92 -35.39
N GLU A 410 -17.22 55.40 -36.26
CA GLU A 410 -17.64 53.99 -36.27
C GLU A 410 -16.44 53.05 -36.48
N LEU A 411 -15.47 53.36 -37.36
CA LEU A 411 -14.26 52.55 -37.54
C LEU A 411 -13.29 52.61 -36.33
N ARG A 412 -13.35 53.68 -35.53
CA ARG A 412 -12.53 53.81 -34.31
C ARG A 412 -13.20 53.21 -33.08
N GLU A 413 -14.52 53.30 -32.97
CA GLU A 413 -15.33 52.67 -31.92
C GLU A 413 -15.49 51.17 -32.18
N VAL A 414 -15.69 50.77 -33.44
CA VAL A 414 -15.52 49.40 -33.93
C VAL A 414 -14.05 49.22 -34.27
N SER A 415 -13.20 49.23 -33.25
CA SER A 415 -11.81 48.81 -33.42
C SER A 415 -11.80 47.39 -33.96
N LEU A 416 -11.56 47.27 -35.27
CA LEU A 416 -11.20 46.01 -35.93
C LEU A 416 -10.05 45.33 -35.17
N GLU A 417 -9.15 46.10 -34.53
CA GLU A 417 -8.09 45.56 -33.67
C GLU A 417 -8.63 44.92 -32.39
N GLU A 418 -9.73 45.41 -31.79
CA GLU A 418 -10.28 44.82 -30.56
C GLU A 418 -11.09 43.56 -30.85
N GLN A 419 -11.80 43.53 -31.98
CA GLN A 419 -12.39 42.31 -32.53
C GLN A 419 -11.31 41.31 -32.98
N GLU A 420 -10.25 41.74 -33.67
CA GLU A 420 -9.13 40.87 -34.07
C GLU A 420 -8.32 40.38 -32.87
N ARG A 421 -8.15 41.19 -31.81
CA ARG A 421 -7.52 40.75 -30.55
C ARG A 421 -8.39 39.73 -29.83
N ARG A 422 -9.71 39.94 -29.75
CA ARG A 422 -10.64 38.93 -29.20
C ARG A 422 -10.64 37.66 -30.04
N LEU A 423 -10.59 37.80 -31.36
CA LEU A 423 -10.59 36.66 -32.28
C LEU A 423 -9.24 35.93 -32.30
N SER A 424 -8.12 36.62 -32.05
CA SER A 424 -6.80 36.00 -31.89
C SER A 424 -6.68 35.30 -30.53
N THR A 425 -7.16 35.91 -29.44
CA THR A 425 -7.23 35.25 -28.12
C THR A 425 -8.14 34.03 -28.17
N PHE A 426 -9.35 34.13 -28.73
CA PHE A 426 -10.22 32.96 -28.90
C PHE A 426 -9.63 31.89 -29.82
N LYS A 427 -8.82 32.26 -30.83
CA LYS A 427 -8.10 31.28 -31.66
C LYS A 427 -7.00 30.57 -30.86
N VAL A 428 -6.24 31.29 -30.04
CA VAL A 428 -5.21 30.73 -29.18
C VAL A 428 -5.84 29.82 -28.12
N ASP A 429 -6.90 30.28 -27.46
CA ASP A 429 -7.66 29.49 -26.48
C ASP A 429 -8.24 28.23 -27.13
N LYS A 430 -8.79 28.34 -28.35
CA LYS A 430 -9.28 27.17 -29.10
C LYS A 430 -8.15 26.18 -29.38
N ILE A 431 -6.98 26.63 -29.83
CA ILE A 431 -5.83 25.76 -30.10
C ILE A 431 -5.36 25.07 -28.81
N GLU A 432 -5.37 25.78 -27.68
CA GLU A 432 -5.01 25.21 -26.38
C GLU A 432 -6.03 24.16 -25.93
N VAL A 433 -7.32 24.44 -26.07
CA VAL A 433 -8.40 23.48 -25.78
C VAL A 433 -8.33 22.26 -26.70
N ASP A 434 -8.09 22.46 -28.00
CA ASP A 434 -7.95 21.37 -28.98
C ASP A 434 -6.73 20.49 -28.65
N LYS A 435 -5.58 21.10 -28.26
CA LYS A 435 -4.42 20.34 -27.77
C LYS A 435 -4.74 19.55 -26.50
N ARG A 436 -5.45 20.15 -25.55
CA ARG A 436 -5.81 19.50 -24.29
C ARG A 436 -6.81 18.37 -24.50
N MET A 437 -7.74 18.53 -25.44
CA MET A 437 -8.61 17.44 -25.87
C MET A 437 -7.80 16.30 -26.52
N ALA A 438 -6.86 16.61 -27.41
CA ALA A 438 -6.02 15.58 -28.03
C ALA A 438 -5.14 14.83 -27.01
N GLU A 439 -4.59 15.52 -26.01
CA GLU A 439 -3.85 14.90 -24.90
C GLU A 439 -4.76 14.01 -24.05
N LEU A 440 -5.98 14.46 -23.74
CA LEU A 440 -6.95 13.66 -23.00
C LEU A 440 -7.41 12.43 -23.81
N GLU A 441 -7.66 12.57 -25.11
CA GLU A 441 -8.02 11.47 -26.00
C GLU A 441 -6.88 10.45 -26.11
N ALA A 442 -5.63 10.90 -26.22
CA ALA A 442 -4.45 10.03 -26.18
C ALA A 442 -4.32 9.31 -24.83
N GLY A 443 -4.55 10.02 -23.73
CA GLY A 443 -4.55 9.44 -22.39
C GLY A 443 -5.66 8.41 -22.18
N ILE A 444 -6.85 8.66 -22.73
CA ILE A 444 -7.98 7.71 -22.73
C ILE A 444 -7.61 6.46 -23.54
N ALA A 445 -7.06 6.62 -24.74
CA ALA A 445 -6.61 5.49 -25.55
C ALA A 445 -5.54 4.64 -24.84
N GLU A 446 -4.58 5.29 -24.17
CA GLU A 446 -3.56 4.58 -23.38
C GLU A 446 -4.17 3.85 -22.18
N THR A 447 -5.12 4.47 -21.47
CA THR A 447 -5.81 3.81 -20.36
C THR A 447 -6.67 2.64 -20.83
N ASP A 448 -7.37 2.77 -21.96
CA ASP A 448 -8.15 1.68 -22.56
C ASP A 448 -7.26 0.50 -22.98
N THR A 449 -6.11 0.74 -23.60
CA THR A 449 -5.16 -0.33 -23.93
C THR A 449 -4.61 -1.04 -22.69
N ASN A 450 -4.37 -0.28 -21.61
CA ASN A 450 -3.97 -0.84 -20.31
C ASN A 450 -5.09 -1.67 -19.67
N ILE A 451 -6.34 -1.21 -19.75
CA ILE A 451 -7.52 -1.95 -19.27
C ILE A 451 -7.67 -3.25 -20.05
N GLU A 452 -7.51 -3.24 -21.37
CA GLU A 452 -7.57 -4.46 -22.18
C GLU A 452 -6.45 -5.44 -21.83
N ARG A 453 -5.22 -4.95 -21.60
CA ARG A 453 -4.09 -5.79 -21.17
C ARG A 453 -4.36 -6.43 -19.82
N LEU A 454 -4.78 -5.65 -18.83
CA LEU A 454 -5.11 -6.15 -17.48
C LEU A 454 -6.28 -7.14 -17.52
N ASN A 455 -7.30 -6.90 -18.34
CA ASN A 455 -8.40 -7.85 -18.53
C ASN A 455 -7.94 -9.18 -19.14
N LYS A 456 -6.98 -9.15 -20.08
CA LYS A 456 -6.38 -10.38 -20.65
C LYS A 456 -5.57 -11.13 -19.58
N GLU A 457 -4.75 -10.42 -18.81
CA GLU A 457 -3.97 -11.01 -17.70
C GLU A 457 -4.89 -11.61 -16.64
N GLN A 458 -5.98 -10.91 -16.27
CA GLN A 458 -6.99 -11.40 -15.34
C GLN A 458 -7.64 -12.69 -15.83
N LYS A 459 -8.06 -12.74 -17.11
CA LYS A 459 -8.65 -13.96 -17.69
C LYS A 459 -7.66 -15.13 -17.70
N GLN A 460 -6.39 -14.88 -18.01
CA GLN A 460 -5.34 -15.92 -17.96
C GLN A 460 -5.15 -16.46 -16.53
N LEU A 461 -5.02 -15.56 -15.55
CA LEU A 461 -4.90 -15.93 -14.14
C LEU A 461 -6.13 -16.71 -13.65
N GLN A 462 -7.33 -16.29 -14.06
CA GLN A 462 -8.57 -16.97 -13.69
C GLN A 462 -8.64 -18.39 -14.27
N THR A 463 -8.21 -18.57 -15.52
CA THR A 463 -8.12 -19.90 -16.16
C THR A 463 -7.09 -20.79 -15.46
N GLN A 464 -5.93 -20.24 -15.08
CA GLN A 464 -4.92 -20.97 -14.30
C GLN A 464 -5.47 -21.38 -12.93
N LEU A 465 -6.20 -20.48 -12.27
CA LEU A 465 -6.80 -20.74 -10.96
C LEU A 465 -7.86 -21.85 -11.03
N GLU A 466 -8.68 -21.87 -12.06
CA GLU A 466 -9.64 -22.97 -12.31
C GLU A 466 -8.93 -24.30 -12.57
N LEU A 467 -7.83 -24.30 -13.34
CA LEU A 467 -7.02 -25.49 -13.59
C LEU A 467 -6.37 -26.04 -12.31
N TRP A 468 -5.86 -25.15 -11.44
CA TRP A 468 -5.30 -25.56 -10.14
C TRP A 468 -6.37 -26.07 -9.19
N ARG A 469 -7.56 -25.44 -9.13
CA ARG A 469 -8.71 -25.96 -8.38
C ARG A 469 -9.22 -27.31 -8.91
N GLY A 470 -9.09 -27.56 -10.20
CA GLY A 470 -9.34 -28.88 -10.80
C GLY A 470 -8.37 -29.92 -10.25
N LYS A 471 -7.06 -29.65 -10.36
CA LYS A 471 -6.01 -30.54 -9.83
C LYS A 471 -6.13 -30.80 -8.33
N GLU A 472 -6.50 -29.77 -7.56
CA GLU A 472 -6.73 -29.90 -6.11
C GLU A 472 -7.88 -30.86 -5.82
N ARG A 473 -9.02 -30.74 -6.53
CA ARG A 473 -10.15 -31.67 -6.39
C ARG A 473 -9.77 -33.11 -6.76
N ASP A 474 -9.05 -33.30 -7.87
CA ASP A 474 -8.62 -34.64 -8.29
C ASP A 474 -7.68 -35.30 -7.27
N LEU A 475 -6.76 -34.51 -6.68
CA LEU A 475 -5.89 -35.00 -5.61
C LEU A 475 -6.67 -35.32 -4.34
N GLN A 476 -7.66 -34.50 -4.00
CA GLN A 476 -8.50 -34.73 -2.82
C GLN A 476 -9.39 -35.98 -2.98
N GLU A 477 -9.88 -36.26 -4.18
CA GLU A 477 -10.59 -37.49 -4.49
C GLU A 477 -9.67 -38.71 -4.36
N LYS A 478 -8.45 -38.66 -4.91
CA LYS A 478 -7.44 -39.72 -4.74
C LYS A 478 -7.09 -39.98 -3.29
N ILE A 479 -6.88 -38.93 -2.49
CA ILE A 479 -6.65 -39.07 -1.04
C ILE A 479 -7.84 -39.75 -0.36
N GLY A 480 -9.07 -39.42 -0.78
CA GLY A 480 -10.28 -40.07 -0.27
C GLY A 480 -10.40 -41.54 -0.65
N GLU A 481 -9.96 -41.93 -1.85
CA GLU A 481 -9.89 -43.31 -2.29
C GLU A 481 -8.83 -44.09 -1.51
N ASP A 482 -7.61 -43.55 -1.40
CA ASP A 482 -6.49 -44.14 -0.65
C ASP A 482 -6.87 -44.34 0.83
N ALA A 483 -7.57 -43.38 1.45
CA ALA A 483 -8.05 -43.50 2.82
C ALA A 483 -9.04 -44.68 2.98
N LYS A 484 -9.96 -44.86 2.03
CA LYS A 484 -10.90 -46.00 2.04
C LYS A 484 -10.18 -47.33 1.85
N GLU A 485 -9.13 -47.38 1.02
CA GLU A 485 -8.32 -48.59 0.86
C GLU A 485 -7.54 -48.92 2.14
N LEU A 486 -6.95 -47.91 2.77
CA LEU A 486 -6.24 -48.04 4.03
C LEU A 486 -7.16 -48.57 5.14
N ASP A 487 -8.39 -48.07 5.24
CA ASP A 487 -9.39 -48.57 6.19
C ASP A 487 -9.74 -50.04 5.94
N LYS A 488 -9.91 -50.45 4.69
CA LYS A 488 -10.16 -51.87 4.33
C LYS A 488 -8.98 -52.75 4.74
N ILE A 489 -7.75 -52.30 4.53
CA ILE A 489 -6.53 -53.04 4.92
C ILE A 489 -6.43 -53.13 6.44
N SER A 490 -6.66 -52.03 7.15
CA SER A 490 -6.64 -51.97 8.62
C SER A 490 -7.69 -52.90 9.26
N GLN A 491 -8.91 -52.95 8.70
CA GLN A 491 -9.94 -53.88 9.13
C GLN A 491 -9.54 -55.34 8.88
N LYS A 492 -8.98 -55.66 7.70
CA LYS A 492 -8.46 -56.99 7.39
C LYS A 492 -7.35 -57.40 8.35
N GLN A 493 -6.41 -56.50 8.61
CA GLN A 493 -5.31 -56.71 9.56
C GLN A 493 -5.85 -57.00 10.96
N SER A 494 -6.79 -56.18 11.44
CA SER A 494 -7.43 -56.36 12.75
C SER A 494 -8.15 -57.72 12.85
N CYS A 495 -8.84 -58.16 11.79
CA CYS A 495 -9.46 -59.48 11.74
C CYS A 495 -8.43 -60.63 11.77
N LEU A 496 -7.32 -60.50 11.03
CA LEU A 496 -6.24 -61.48 11.03
C LEU A 496 -5.53 -61.56 12.38
N ILE A 497 -5.33 -60.44 13.07
CA ILE A 497 -4.77 -60.40 14.42
C ILE A 497 -5.70 -61.14 15.39
N LYS A 498 -7.01 -60.87 15.37
CA LYS A 498 -8.00 -61.60 16.19
C LYS A 498 -7.97 -63.10 15.91
N LYS A 499 -7.93 -63.53 14.65
CA LYS A 499 -7.80 -64.95 14.27
C LYS A 499 -6.49 -65.56 14.76
N LYS A 500 -5.39 -64.82 14.69
CA LYS A 500 -4.08 -65.26 15.21
C LYS A 500 -4.16 -65.46 16.73
N GLU A 501 -4.76 -64.53 17.46
CA GLU A 501 -4.95 -64.63 18.91
C GLU A 501 -5.84 -65.82 19.30
N GLU A 502 -6.93 -66.07 18.57
CA GLU A 502 -7.77 -67.25 18.76
C GLU A 502 -7.00 -68.56 18.53
N CYS A 503 -6.21 -68.63 17.45
CA CYS A 503 -5.35 -69.78 17.19
C CYS A 503 -4.31 -69.96 18.30
N MET A 504 -3.67 -68.88 18.76
CA MET A 504 -2.72 -68.90 19.87
C MET A 504 -3.38 -69.30 21.20
N LYS A 505 -4.65 -68.94 21.40
CA LYS A 505 -5.43 -69.39 22.55
C LYS A 505 -5.71 -70.90 22.47
N LYS A 506 -6.18 -71.40 21.32
CA LYS A 506 -6.36 -72.85 21.08
C LYS A 506 -5.07 -73.65 21.27
N ILE A 507 -3.93 -73.10 20.84
CA ILE A 507 -2.61 -73.72 21.07
C ILE A 507 -2.27 -73.77 22.56
N ARG A 508 -2.58 -72.72 23.34
CA ARG A 508 -2.36 -72.71 24.80
C ARG A 508 -3.31 -73.65 25.56
N ASP A 509 -4.55 -73.78 25.10
CA ASP A 509 -5.56 -74.66 25.70
C ASP A 509 -5.20 -76.15 25.51
N LEU A 510 -4.46 -76.49 24.46
CA LEU A 510 -3.81 -77.79 24.28
C LEU A 510 -2.65 -77.91 25.28
N ARG A 511 -2.94 -78.37 26.51
CA ARG A 511 -1.96 -78.51 27.58
C ARG A 511 -0.75 -79.39 27.17
N SER A 512 0.43 -78.84 27.48
CA SER A 512 1.78 -79.44 27.45
C SER A 512 2.04 -80.50 26.38
N LEU A 513 2.56 -80.06 25.23
CA LEU A 513 3.26 -80.97 24.32
C LEU A 513 4.61 -81.39 24.94
N PRO A 514 5.04 -82.65 24.76
CA PRO A 514 6.39 -83.08 25.11
C PRO A 514 7.43 -82.20 24.42
N SER A 515 8.52 -81.84 25.12
CA SER A 515 9.64 -81.05 24.56
C SER A 515 10.21 -81.67 23.28
N ASP A 516 10.21 -83.00 23.22
CA ASP A 516 10.62 -83.83 22.08
C ASP A 516 9.80 -83.60 20.78
N ALA A 517 8.59 -83.05 20.89
CA ALA A 517 7.72 -82.77 19.74
C ALA A 517 8.10 -81.48 19.01
N PHE A 518 8.79 -80.54 19.68
CA PHE A 518 9.18 -79.26 19.06
C PHE A 518 10.38 -79.43 18.13
N GLU A 519 11.37 -80.27 18.47
CA GLU A 519 12.57 -80.47 17.65
C GLU A 519 12.32 -81.33 16.41
N LYS A 520 11.52 -82.40 16.52
CA LYS A 520 11.34 -83.40 15.44
C LYS A 520 10.60 -82.87 14.21
N TYR A 521 9.75 -81.86 14.36
CA TYR A 521 8.82 -81.40 13.31
C TYR A 521 9.06 -79.96 12.84
N GLN A 522 10.10 -79.28 13.35
CA GLN A 522 10.38 -77.87 13.09
C GLN A 522 10.73 -77.55 11.62
N ASN A 523 11.35 -78.50 10.93
CA ASN A 523 11.82 -78.32 9.54
C ASN A 523 10.81 -78.80 8.47
N MET A 524 9.58 -79.17 8.86
CA MET A 524 8.56 -79.65 7.93
C MET A 524 7.65 -78.51 7.46
N SER A 525 7.29 -78.53 6.17
CA SER A 525 6.32 -77.58 5.62
C SER A 525 4.90 -77.85 6.13
N LEU A 526 4.05 -76.81 6.16
CA LEU A 526 2.64 -76.92 6.59
C LEU A 526 1.88 -78.04 5.86
N LYS A 527 2.10 -78.21 4.55
CA LYS A 527 1.46 -79.28 3.74
C LYS A 527 1.89 -80.68 4.19
N GLN A 528 3.17 -80.86 4.53
CA GLN A 528 3.68 -82.14 5.03
C GLN A 528 3.15 -82.44 6.43
N LEU A 529 3.03 -81.42 7.29
CA LEU A 529 2.45 -81.55 8.62
C LEU A 529 0.96 -81.95 8.56
N PHE A 530 0.17 -81.36 7.66
CA PHE A 530 -1.23 -81.76 7.47
C PHE A 530 -1.35 -83.22 7.01
N LYS A 531 -0.52 -83.67 6.05
CA LYS A 531 -0.52 -85.06 5.59
C LYS A 531 -0.15 -86.04 6.69
N LYS A 532 0.81 -85.67 7.56
CA LYS A 532 1.16 -86.46 8.75
C LYS A 532 0.03 -86.47 9.78
N LEU A 533 -0.64 -85.35 10.01
CA LEU A 533 -1.80 -85.27 10.90
C LEU A 533 -2.95 -86.17 10.42
N GLU A 534 -3.25 -86.17 9.12
CA GLU A 534 -4.24 -87.09 8.52
C GLU A 534 -3.84 -88.55 8.71
N SER A 535 -2.58 -88.90 8.47
CA SER A 535 -2.07 -90.25 8.71
C SER A 535 -2.18 -90.66 10.19
N CYS A 536 -1.83 -89.77 11.12
CA CYS A 536 -1.98 -90.01 12.56
C CYS A 536 -3.46 -90.16 12.95
N ASN A 537 -4.36 -89.34 12.41
CA ASN A 537 -5.79 -89.46 12.64
C ASN A 537 -6.37 -90.77 12.09
N GLN A 538 -5.91 -91.23 10.92
CA GLN A 538 -6.29 -92.54 10.39
C GLN A 538 -5.80 -93.69 11.27
N GLN A 539 -4.57 -93.59 11.80
CA GLN A 539 -4.05 -94.58 12.75
C GLN A 539 -4.83 -94.56 14.07
N LEU A 540 -5.14 -93.37 14.62
CA LEU A 540 -5.95 -93.22 15.83
C LEU A 540 -7.34 -93.84 15.68
N LYS A 541 -7.99 -93.69 14.51
CA LYS A 541 -9.28 -94.34 14.22
C LYS A 541 -9.21 -95.87 14.33
N ARG A 542 -8.10 -96.50 13.91
CA ARG A 542 -7.91 -97.96 14.06
C ARG A 542 -7.86 -98.39 15.53
N TYR A 543 -7.38 -97.52 16.41
CA TYR A 543 -7.24 -97.78 17.85
C TYR A 543 -8.42 -97.26 18.69
N SER A 544 -9.54 -96.89 18.07
CA SER A 544 -10.75 -96.37 18.75
C SER A 544 -11.28 -97.28 19.87
N HIS A 545 -11.22 -98.59 19.67
CA HIS A 545 -11.82 -99.58 20.56
C HIS A 545 -10.79 -100.37 21.39
N VAL A 546 -9.59 -99.82 21.60
CA VAL A 546 -8.59 -100.48 22.45
C VAL A 546 -9.02 -100.36 23.91
N ASN A 547 -9.14 -101.50 24.59
CA ASN A 547 -9.45 -101.54 26.00
C ASN A 547 -8.27 -100.98 26.82
N LYS A 548 -8.42 -99.75 27.31
CA LYS A 548 -7.38 -99.05 28.09
C LYS A 548 -7.06 -99.72 29.42
N LYS A 549 -8.01 -100.50 29.97
CA LYS A 549 -7.83 -101.27 31.21
C LYS A 549 -7.34 -102.70 30.94
N ALA A 550 -7.00 -103.05 29.71
CA ALA A 550 -6.58 -104.41 29.36
C ALA A 550 -5.36 -104.87 30.17
N LEU A 551 -4.42 -103.97 30.45
CA LEU A 551 -3.25 -104.29 31.28
C LEU A 551 -3.66 -104.61 32.72
N ASP A 552 -4.43 -103.72 33.35
CA ASP A 552 -4.91 -103.90 34.73
C ASP A 552 -5.80 -105.16 34.86
N GLN A 553 -6.68 -105.39 33.87
CA GLN A 553 -7.53 -106.58 33.79
C GLN A 553 -6.70 -107.85 33.56
N PHE A 554 -5.66 -107.80 32.71
CA PHE A 554 -4.79 -108.94 32.47
C PHE A 554 -4.03 -109.35 33.73
N VAL A 555 -3.48 -108.38 34.47
CA VAL A 555 -2.80 -108.64 35.75
C VAL A 555 -3.79 -109.23 36.75
N SER A 556 -4.95 -108.58 36.96
CA SER A 556 -5.96 -109.06 37.90
C SER A 556 -6.52 -110.44 37.56
N PHE A 557 -6.82 -110.70 36.28
CA PHE A 557 -7.35 -112.00 35.85
C PHE A 557 -6.29 -113.10 35.82
N SER A 558 -5.01 -112.76 35.57
CA SER A 558 -3.91 -113.73 35.69
C SER A 558 -3.75 -114.20 37.13
N ASP A 559 -3.79 -113.27 38.09
CA ASP A 559 -3.74 -113.61 39.53
C ASP A 559 -4.95 -114.47 39.96
N GLN A 560 -6.16 -114.13 39.49
CA GLN A 560 -7.35 -114.93 39.78
C GLN A 560 -7.29 -116.33 39.18
N LYS A 561 -6.80 -116.46 37.94
CA LYS A 561 -6.60 -117.75 37.27
C LYS A 561 -5.61 -118.62 38.05
N GLU A 562 -4.49 -118.07 38.51
CA GLU A 562 -3.51 -118.83 39.28
C GLU A 562 -4.09 -119.34 40.61
N LYS A 563 -4.88 -118.51 41.31
CA LYS A 563 -5.60 -118.92 42.52
C LYS A 563 -6.61 -120.05 42.26
N LEU A 564 -7.36 -119.97 41.16
CA LEU A 564 -8.33 -121.01 40.79
C LEU A 564 -7.64 -122.32 40.40
N MET A 565 -6.51 -122.26 39.69
CA MET A 565 -5.72 -123.44 39.34
C MET A 565 -5.20 -124.17 40.58
N LYS A 566 -4.65 -123.43 41.57
CA LYS A 566 -4.24 -124.01 42.86
C LYS A 566 -5.40 -124.69 43.59
N ARG A 567 -6.59 -124.09 43.58
CA ARG A 567 -7.79 -124.66 44.21
C ARG A 567 -8.29 -125.91 43.48
N LYS A 568 -8.14 -125.99 42.16
CA LYS A 568 -8.41 -127.21 41.39
C LYS A 568 -7.44 -128.33 41.79
N GLU A 569 -6.14 -128.05 41.87
CA GLU A 569 -5.15 -129.04 42.30
C GLU A 569 -5.38 -129.54 43.74
N GLU A 570 -5.87 -128.69 44.64
CA GLU A 570 -6.32 -129.11 45.97
C GLU A 570 -7.55 -130.03 45.91
N LEU A 571 -8.56 -129.70 45.10
CA LEU A 571 -9.75 -130.54 44.93
C LEU A 571 -9.43 -131.87 44.27
N ASP A 572 -8.57 -131.90 43.25
CA ASP A 572 -8.13 -133.13 42.58
C ASP A 572 -7.38 -134.05 43.58
N ARG A 573 -6.53 -133.48 44.45
CA ARG A 573 -5.89 -134.22 45.56
C ARG A 573 -6.90 -134.73 46.59
N ALA A 574 -7.88 -133.90 46.96
CA ALA A 574 -8.94 -134.30 47.89
C ALA A 574 -9.79 -135.44 47.31
N GLN A 575 -10.15 -135.36 46.02
CA GLN A 575 -10.86 -136.42 45.32
C GLN A 575 -10.05 -137.72 45.32
N GLN A 576 -8.76 -137.66 45.03
CA GLN A 576 -7.89 -138.83 45.09
C GLN A 576 -7.85 -139.43 46.50
N SER A 577 -7.72 -138.60 47.55
CA SER A 577 -7.73 -139.06 48.93
C SER A 577 -9.07 -139.69 49.36
N ILE A 578 -10.19 -139.21 48.84
CA ILE A 578 -11.52 -139.79 49.08
C ILE A 578 -11.62 -141.15 48.40
N ILE A 579 -11.13 -141.29 47.15
CA ILE A 579 -11.10 -142.57 46.43
C ILE A 579 -10.22 -143.57 47.20
N ASP A 580 -9.05 -143.16 47.67
CA ASP A 580 -8.14 -144.01 48.44
C ASP A 580 -8.77 -144.44 49.79
N LEU A 581 -9.47 -143.53 50.48
CA LEU A 581 -10.22 -143.85 51.69
C LEU A 581 -11.39 -144.80 51.42
N MET A 582 -12.12 -144.60 50.32
CA MET A 582 -13.23 -145.47 49.91
C MET A 582 -12.73 -146.89 49.62
N ASN A 583 -11.62 -147.01 48.90
CA ASN A 583 -10.96 -148.29 48.64
C ASN A 583 -10.47 -148.96 49.93
N ALA A 584 -9.91 -148.19 50.88
CA ALA A 584 -9.48 -148.70 52.18
C ALA A 584 -10.68 -149.18 53.04
N LEU A 585 -11.80 -148.45 53.02
CA LEU A 585 -13.04 -148.85 53.68
C LEU A 585 -13.66 -150.09 53.03
N ASP A 586 -13.64 -150.20 51.70
CA ASP A 586 -14.12 -151.40 50.99
C ASP A 586 -13.22 -152.62 51.28
N HIS A 587 -11.90 -152.45 51.36
CA HIS A 587 -10.99 -153.50 51.84
C HIS A 587 -11.31 -153.91 53.27
N ARG A 588 -11.50 -152.96 54.18
CA ARG A 588 -11.83 -153.25 55.58
C ARG A 588 -13.20 -153.90 55.75
N LYS A 589 -14.18 -153.51 54.92
CA LYS A 589 -15.48 -154.17 54.83
C LYS A 589 -15.33 -155.60 54.30
N TYR A 590 -14.50 -155.81 53.27
CA TYR A 590 -14.23 -157.14 52.74
C TYR A 590 -13.54 -158.04 53.78
N GLU A 591 -12.56 -157.52 54.52
CA GLU A 591 -11.94 -158.21 55.66
C GLU A 591 -12.96 -158.53 56.76
N ALA A 592 -13.80 -157.57 57.15
CA ALA A 592 -14.83 -157.80 58.17
C ALA A 592 -15.87 -158.85 57.73
N ILE A 593 -16.26 -158.85 56.45
CA ILE A 593 -17.14 -159.87 55.86
C ILE A 593 -16.45 -161.24 55.86
N GLN A 594 -15.17 -161.33 55.48
CA GLN A 594 -14.43 -162.60 55.54
C GLN A 594 -14.24 -163.11 56.97
N LEU A 595 -14.04 -162.22 57.93
CA LEU A 595 -13.84 -162.57 59.35
C LEU A 595 -15.16 -163.06 59.98
N THR A 596 -16.29 -162.44 59.63
CA THR A 596 -17.63 -162.88 60.07
C THR A 596 -18.09 -164.17 59.39
N PHE A 597 -17.63 -164.48 58.17
CA PHE A 597 -17.94 -165.75 57.49
C PHE A 597 -17.08 -166.94 57.97
N LYS A 598 -15.98 -166.67 58.70
CA LYS A 598 -15.09 -167.69 59.30
C LYS A 598 -15.41 -168.04 60.76
N GLN A 599 -16.29 -167.28 61.42
CA GLN A 599 -16.95 -167.66 62.68
C GLN A 599 -18.26 -168.37 62.34
#